data_AF-A0A133YZ72-F1
#
_entry.id   AF-A0A133YZ72-F1
#
_cell.length_a   1.000
_cell.length_b   1.000
_cell.length_c   1.000
_cell.angle_alpha   90.00
_cell.angle_beta   90.00
_cell.angle_gamma   90.00
#
_symmetry.space_group_name_H-M   'P 1'
#
loop_
_entity.id
_entity.type
_entity.pdbx_description
1 polymer ?
#
loop_
_entity_poly.entity_id
_entity_poly.type
_entity_poly.pdbx_seq_one_letter_code
_entity_poly.pdbx_strand_id
1 'polypeptide(L)'
;HRNSTMSKAEVMLIMILFHDSGYRCFKHFYLEKVCKHLCYLFPEVVSYNRMVELEKEVDIPLALFIKKVLLGKCTGISFVNSTPLRVCKNQRIHIPKAVRGWNTTCYQAEKQHERSF
;
A
#
# COMPACT_ATOMS: atom_id res chain seq x y z
N HIS A 1 -21.16 -7.26 -28.50
CA HIS A 1 -20.49 -7.75 -27.27
C HIS A 1 -20.33 -6.55 -26.34
N ARG A 2 -21.17 -6.41 -25.30
CA ARG A 2 -21.01 -5.32 -24.32
C ARG A 2 -19.83 -5.70 -23.45
N ASN A 3 -18.74 -4.95 -23.51
CA ASN A 3 -17.68 -5.11 -22.55
C ASN A 3 -18.28 -4.76 -21.18
N SER A 4 -18.42 -5.73 -20.29
CA SER A 4 -18.74 -5.44 -18.88
C SER A 4 -17.56 -4.64 -18.34
N THR A 5 -17.76 -3.35 -18.09
CA THR A 5 -16.69 -2.46 -17.66
C THR A 5 -16.98 -2.00 -16.25
N MET A 6 -16.22 -2.52 -15.30
CA MET A 6 -16.13 -1.94 -13.96
C MET A 6 -15.43 -0.59 -14.05
N SER A 7 -15.94 0.42 -13.34
CA SER A 7 -15.36 1.76 -13.35
C SER A 7 -14.01 1.80 -12.62
N LYS A 8 -13.15 2.76 -12.97
CA LYS A 8 -11.85 2.93 -12.29
C LYS A 8 -12.00 3.15 -10.79
N ALA A 9 -13.04 3.85 -10.36
CA ALA A 9 -13.32 4.10 -8.94
C ALA A 9 -13.69 2.81 -8.19
N GLU A 10 -14.50 1.94 -8.78
CA GLU A 10 -14.83 0.64 -8.19
C GLU A 10 -13.59 -0.26 -8.08
N VAL A 11 -12.74 -0.30 -9.12
CA VAL A 11 -11.48 -1.07 -9.07
C VAL A 11 -10.57 -0.52 -7.97
N MET A 12 -10.41 0.80 -7.87
CA MET A 12 -9.64 1.44 -6.80
C MET A 12 -10.20 1.09 -5.41
N LEU A 13 -11.53 1.09 -5.25
CA LEU A 13 -12.17 0.72 -3.99
C LEU A 13 -11.91 -0.75 -3.64
N ILE A 14 -11.98 -1.67 -4.61
CA ILE A 14 -11.66 -3.08 -4.42
C ILE A 14 -10.20 -3.25 -3.96
N MET A 15 -9.26 -2.49 -4.52
CA MET A 15 -7.86 -2.52 -4.09
C MET A 15 -7.68 -2.02 -2.66
N ILE A 16 -8.34 -0.92 -2.29
CA ILE A 16 -8.32 -0.40 -0.92
C ILE A 16 -8.90 -1.44 0.06
N LEU A 17 -10.05 -2.02 -0.26
CA LEU A 17 -10.68 -3.06 0.56
C LEU A 17 -9.80 -4.32 0.67
N PHE A 18 -9.09 -4.68 -0.40
CA PHE A 18 -8.14 -5.80 -0.36
C PHE A 18 -7.04 -5.55 0.68
N HIS A 19 -6.41 -4.38 0.65
CA HIS A 19 -5.35 -4.01 1.59
C HIS A 19 -5.85 -3.93 3.04
N ASP A 20 -7.09 -3.48 3.26
CA ASP A 20 -7.71 -3.42 4.59
C ASP A 20 -8.14 -4.81 5.11
N SER A 21 -8.52 -5.72 4.20
CA SER A 21 -9.10 -7.03 4.56
C SER A 21 -8.12 -8.02 5.20
N GLY A 22 -6.81 -7.79 5.10
CA GLY A 22 -5.77 -8.72 5.59
C GLY A 22 -5.60 -10.00 4.77
N TYR A 23 -6.27 -10.13 3.62
CA TYR A 23 -6.06 -11.26 2.71
C TYR A 23 -4.65 -11.21 2.09
N ARG A 24 -3.97 -12.35 2.03
CA ARG A 24 -2.62 -12.46 1.42
C ARG A 24 -2.64 -12.59 -0.10
N CYS A 25 -3.74 -13.09 -0.66
CA CYS A 25 -3.86 -13.38 -2.09
C CYS A 25 -5.06 -12.63 -2.67
N PHE A 26 -4.80 -11.75 -3.65
CA PHE A 26 -5.82 -10.95 -4.29
C PHE A 26 -6.88 -11.79 -4.99
N LYS A 27 -6.48 -12.88 -5.68
CA LYS A 27 -7.41 -13.80 -6.34
C LYS A 27 -8.43 -14.39 -5.37
N HIS A 28 -7.97 -14.82 -4.19
CA HIS A 28 -8.83 -15.39 -3.18
C HIS A 28 -9.79 -14.33 -2.61
N PHE A 29 -9.28 -13.14 -2.29
CA PHE A 29 -10.10 -12.02 -1.85
C PHE A 29 -11.18 -11.66 -2.89
N TYR A 30 -10.80 -11.51 -4.15
CA TYR A 30 -11.72 -11.11 -5.20
C TYR A 30 -12.84 -12.14 -5.39
N LEU A 31 -12.49 -13.42 -5.56
CA LEU A 31 -13.47 -14.47 -5.84
C LEU A 31 -14.36 -14.81 -4.64
N GLU A 32 -13.79 -14.86 -3.43
CA GLU A 32 -14.54 -15.29 -2.25
C GLU A 32 -15.24 -14.13 -1.55
N LYS A 33 -14.62 -12.94 -1.51
CA LYS A 33 -15.21 -11.78 -0.83
C LYS A 33 -15.99 -10.90 -1.79
N VAL A 34 -15.36 -10.41 -2.85
CA VAL A 34 -16.00 -9.42 -3.75
C VAL A 34 -17.15 -10.07 -4.53
N CYS A 35 -16.88 -11.16 -5.24
CA CYS A 35 -17.85 -11.81 -6.13
C CYS A 35 -18.95 -12.62 -5.45
N LYS A 36 -18.87 -12.86 -4.13
CA LYS A 36 -19.91 -13.62 -3.39
C LYS A 36 -20.58 -12.80 -2.30
N HIS A 37 -19.84 -11.94 -1.61
CA HIS A 37 -20.33 -11.23 -0.43
C HIS A 37 -20.53 -9.72 -0.66
N LEU A 38 -19.90 -9.13 -1.69
CA LEU A 38 -20.00 -7.70 -1.98
C LEU A 38 -20.67 -7.39 -3.32
N CYS A 39 -21.36 -8.35 -3.94
CA CYS A 39 -22.02 -8.16 -5.24
C CYS A 39 -23.03 -7.01 -5.24
N TYR A 40 -23.63 -6.69 -4.09
CA TYR A 40 -24.55 -5.57 -3.97
C TYR A 40 -23.85 -4.20 -4.11
N LEU A 41 -22.54 -4.12 -3.78
CA LEU A 41 -21.72 -2.93 -4.00
C LEU A 41 -21.14 -2.88 -5.41
N PHE A 42 -20.94 -4.04 -6.02
CA PHE A 42 -20.33 -4.20 -7.34
C PHE A 42 -21.26 -5.04 -8.23
N PRO A 43 -22.38 -4.49 -8.72
CA PRO A 43 -23.39 -5.25 -9.44
C PRO A 43 -22.88 -5.81 -10.79
N GLU A 44 -21.87 -5.18 -11.40
CA GLU A 44 -21.23 -5.63 -12.64
C GLU A 44 -19.77 -6.09 -12.40
N VAL A 45 -19.59 -7.12 -11.56
CA VAL A 45 -18.26 -7.76 -11.43
C VAL A 45 -17.78 -8.37 -12.74
N VAL A 46 -16.49 -8.21 -13.04
CA VAL A 46 -15.85 -8.78 -14.23
C VAL A 46 -15.08 -10.06 -13.88
N SER A 47 -14.57 -10.78 -14.89
CA SER A 47 -13.73 -11.95 -14.63
C SER A 47 -12.44 -11.55 -13.90
N TYR A 48 -11.86 -12.48 -13.14
CA TYR A 48 -10.59 -12.23 -12.44
C TYR A 48 -9.48 -11.75 -13.38
N ASN A 49 -9.35 -12.35 -14.57
CA ASN A 49 -8.33 -11.92 -15.54
C ASN A 49 -8.56 -10.47 -15.98
N ARG A 50 -9.81 -10.08 -16.23
CA ARG A 50 -10.15 -8.70 -16.56
C ARG A 50 -9.89 -7.75 -15.39
N MET A 51 -10.12 -8.18 -14.15
CA MET A 51 -9.75 -7.38 -12.98
C MET A 51 -8.26 -7.10 -12.91
N VAL A 52 -7.41 -8.10 -13.16
CA VAL A 52 -5.94 -7.93 -13.13
C VAL A 52 -5.47 -6.97 -14.23
N GLU A 53 -6.14 -6.94 -15.39
CA GLU A 53 -5.87 -5.92 -16.41
C GLU A 53 -6.24 -4.52 -15.91
N LEU A 54 -7.45 -4.38 -15.34
CA LEU A 54 -7.95 -3.09 -14.83
C LEU A 54 -7.14 -2.57 -13.63
N GLU A 55 -6.67 -3.47 -12.76
CA GLU A 55 -5.77 -3.17 -11.64
C GLU A 55 -4.55 -2.39 -12.13
N LYS A 56 -3.89 -2.88 -13.19
CA LYS A 56 -2.70 -2.24 -13.77
C LYS A 56 -3.00 -0.84 -14.32
N GLU A 57 -4.21 -0.62 -14.83
CA GLU A 57 -4.62 0.70 -15.33
C GLU A 57 -4.85 1.72 -14.19
N VAL A 58 -5.23 1.26 -13.00
CA VAL A 58 -5.54 2.13 -11.86
C VAL A 58 -4.43 2.22 -10.82
N ASP A 59 -3.41 1.39 -10.89
CA ASP A 59 -2.31 1.35 -9.91
C ASP A 59 -1.61 2.73 -9.75
N ILE A 60 -1.20 3.35 -10.86
CA ILE A 60 -0.60 4.69 -10.85
C ILE A 60 -1.59 5.76 -10.34
N PRO A 61 -2.84 5.86 -10.86
CA PRO A 61 -3.85 6.75 -10.31
C PRO A 61 -4.12 6.56 -8.82
N LEU A 62 -4.13 5.32 -8.33
CA LEU A 62 -4.38 4.99 -6.94
C LEU A 62 -3.23 5.43 -6.04
N ALA A 63 -1.99 5.14 -6.43
CA ALA A 63 -0.81 5.62 -5.72
C ALA A 63 -0.77 7.17 -5.64
N LEU A 64 -1.12 7.85 -6.73
CA LEU A 64 -1.24 9.31 -6.75
C LEU A 64 -2.36 9.83 -5.85
N PHE A 65 -3.53 9.16 -5.86
CA PHE A 65 -4.66 9.50 -5.01
C PHE A 65 -4.31 9.36 -3.53
N ILE A 66 -3.72 8.22 -3.14
CA ILE A 66 -3.27 7.99 -1.76
C ILE A 66 -2.28 9.08 -1.36
N LYS A 67 -1.27 9.35 -2.20
CA LYS A 67 -0.23 10.33 -1.88
C LYS A 67 -0.74 11.76 -1.78
N LYS A 68 -1.63 12.19 -2.68
CA LYS A 68 -2.07 13.59 -2.76
C LYS A 68 -3.27 13.88 -1.88
N VAL A 69 -4.19 12.94 -1.76
CA VAL A 69 -5.49 13.14 -1.10
C VAL A 69 -5.48 12.55 0.31
N LEU A 70 -5.06 11.30 0.46
CA LEU A 70 -5.15 10.61 1.76
C LEU A 70 -3.98 10.93 2.70
N LEU A 71 -2.77 11.18 2.17
CA LEU A 71 -1.58 11.50 2.97
C LEU A 71 -1.41 13.00 3.29
N GLY A 72 -2.26 13.87 2.74
CA GLY A 72 -2.23 15.32 2.96
C GLY A 72 -0.92 16.00 2.54
N LYS A 73 -0.83 17.33 2.71
CA LYS A 73 0.47 18.02 2.62
C LYS A 73 1.27 17.66 3.86
N CYS A 74 2.27 16.79 3.73
CA CYS A 74 3.26 16.56 4.78
C CYS A 74 4.02 17.88 5.05
N THR A 75 3.53 18.70 5.97
CA THR A 75 4.24 19.88 6.47
C THR A 75 5.32 19.43 7.44
N GLY A 76 6.40 18.84 6.89
CA GLY A 76 7.59 18.44 7.63
C GLY A 76 7.36 17.32 8.64
N ILE A 77 7.92 16.15 8.34
CA ILE A 77 8.06 15.01 9.26
C ILE A 77 6.75 14.23 9.50
N SER A 78 6.38 13.39 8.53
CA SER A 78 5.41 12.32 8.77
C SER A 78 6.17 11.10 9.29
N PHE A 79 6.25 10.96 10.62
CA PHE A 79 6.59 9.68 11.22
C PHE A 79 5.46 8.70 10.86
N VAL A 80 5.70 7.82 9.89
CA VAL A 80 4.98 6.54 9.86
C VAL A 80 5.25 5.91 11.21
N ASN A 81 4.21 5.73 12.03
CA ASN A 81 4.32 5.02 13.29
C ASN A 81 4.78 3.59 12.99
N SER A 82 6.09 3.40 12.87
CA SER A 82 6.74 2.13 13.11
C SER A 82 6.42 1.83 14.57
N THR A 83 5.30 1.15 14.84
CA THR A 83 5.10 0.50 16.13
C THR A 83 6.37 -0.29 16.37
N PRO A 84 7.18 0.05 17.39
CA PRO A 84 8.38 -0.71 17.65
C PRO A 84 7.91 -2.11 18.00
N LEU A 85 8.15 -3.06 17.09
CA LEU A 85 7.98 -4.48 17.37
C LEU A 85 8.84 -4.76 18.60
N ARG A 86 8.17 -5.10 19.70
CA ARG A 86 8.73 -5.32 21.04
C ARG A 86 9.52 -6.64 21.10
N VAL A 87 10.31 -6.93 20.07
CA VAL A 87 11.04 -8.19 19.87
C VAL A 87 12.54 -7.96 19.68
N CYS A 88 12.97 -6.74 19.36
CA CYS A 88 14.40 -6.42 19.41
C CYS A 88 14.79 -6.11 20.85
N LYS A 89 15.52 -7.03 21.50
CA LYS A 89 16.31 -6.69 22.69
C LYS A 89 17.25 -5.56 22.29
N ASN A 90 17.06 -4.38 22.88
CA ASN A 90 17.99 -3.25 22.78
C ASN A 90 19.34 -3.67 23.39
N GLN A 91 20.19 -4.32 22.60
CA GLN A 91 21.61 -4.37 22.91
C GLN A 91 22.15 -2.97 22.70
N ARG A 92 22.49 -2.34 23.84
CA ARG A 92 22.95 -0.95 23.96
C ARG A 92 24.01 -0.65 22.90
N ILE A 93 23.64 0.12 21.88
CA ILE A 93 24.64 0.85 21.11
C ILE A 93 25.11 1.97 22.04
N HIS A 94 26.33 1.81 22.56
CA HIS A 94 26.96 2.77 23.44
C HIS A 94 27.37 4.00 22.62
N ILE A 95 26.50 5.01 22.56
CA ILE A 95 26.77 6.27 21.85
C ILE A 95 27.83 7.05 22.66
N PRO A 96 29.02 7.33 22.11
CA PRO A 96 29.99 8.21 22.77
C PRO A 96 29.43 9.65 22.84
N LYS A 97 29.58 10.32 23.98
CA LYS A 97 28.95 11.61 24.36
C LYS A 97 29.30 12.84 23.49
N ALA A 98 29.92 12.69 22.32
CA ALA A 98 30.47 13.80 21.54
C ALA A 98 29.58 14.32 20.40
N VAL A 99 28.52 13.62 19.99
CA VAL A 99 27.64 14.11 18.90
C VAL A 99 26.36 14.70 19.48
N ARG A 100 26.51 15.87 20.12
CA ARG A 100 25.38 16.68 20.64
C ARG A 100 25.11 17.95 19.84
N GLY A 101 25.72 18.06 18.67
CA GLY A 101 25.38 19.09 17.69
C GLY A 101 25.57 18.50 16.30
N TRP A 102 24.89 19.09 15.32
CA TRP A 102 24.96 18.74 13.90
C TRP A 102 24.20 17.43 13.62
N ASN A 103 22.86 17.40 13.58
CA ASN A 103 22.02 18.08 12.59
C ASN A 103 22.78 18.41 11.31
N THR A 104 23.24 17.40 10.56
CA THR A 104 23.15 17.33 9.08
C THR A 104 23.96 16.14 8.57
N THR A 105 23.58 15.68 7.37
CA THR A 105 24.20 14.64 6.53
C THR A 105 23.78 13.22 6.89
N CYS A 106 22.75 12.64 6.27
CA CYS A 106 22.65 12.32 4.84
C CYS A 106 23.93 11.69 4.26
N TYR A 107 24.64 10.83 4.98
CA TYR A 107 25.60 9.88 4.42
C TYR A 107 25.69 8.76 5.45
N GLN A 108 24.94 7.69 5.35
CA GLN A 108 25.28 6.60 4.44
C GLN A 108 23.98 5.85 4.11
N ALA A 109 23.56 5.95 2.86
CA ALA A 109 23.81 4.90 1.88
C ALA A 109 22.93 3.67 2.18
N GLU A 110 21.74 3.54 1.60
CA GLU A 110 21.63 3.24 0.16
C GLU A 110 22.52 2.04 -0.23
N LYS A 111 22.41 0.93 0.54
CA LYS A 111 22.74 -0.46 0.18
C LYS A 111 21.80 -1.32 1.03
N GLN A 112 20.67 -1.83 0.56
CA GLN A 112 20.51 -2.70 -0.60
C GLN A 112 19.22 -2.36 -1.34
N HIS A 113 19.35 -1.75 -2.51
CA HIS A 113 18.48 -2.04 -3.65
C HIS A 113 18.64 -3.55 -4.00
N GLU A 114 17.60 -4.17 -4.56
CA GLU A 114 17.53 -5.55 -5.08
C GLU A 114 17.49 -6.73 -4.08
N ARG A 115 16.27 -7.02 -3.62
CA ARG A 115 15.67 -8.36 -3.40
C ARG A 115 14.29 -8.09 -2.77
N SER A 116 13.17 -8.10 -3.47
CA SER A 116 12.77 -8.91 -4.61
C SER A 116 11.60 -8.21 -5.31
N PHE A 117 11.71 -8.05 -6.63
CA PHE A 117 10.57 -8.34 -7.50
C PHE A 117 10.48 -9.86 -7.69
#